data_AF-A0A534A9U7-F1
#
_entry.id   AF-A0A534A9U7-F1
#
_cell.length_a   1.000
_cell.length_b   1.000
_cell.length_c   1.000
_cell.angle_alpha   90.00
_cell.angle_beta   90.00
_cell.angle_gamma   90.00
#
_symmetry.space_group_name_H-M   'P 1'
#
loop_
_entity.id
_entity.type
_entity.pdbx_description
1 polymer ?
#
loop_
_entity_poly.entity_id
_entity_poly.type
_entity_poly.pdbx_seq_one_letter_code
_entity_poly.pdbx_strand_id
1 'polypeptide(L)'
;MSYQFNYSMPPFPAPAPTFDPNAPTFASEDGLVAPLSSQECVFQVRRSGETHVMTFQVLQAMDQCREFRSLDEHAARIQSSIPALANKREDVKRVLDSLVQRQLLVSDSGFVERLGAAAPLAQAPLRAVFIRACDRPEQLAHLIASLTEYERRFRAERRYVLLDDSALAANINEQRDLMREFARKTGCKVNYVGQAERAKILEKFAKAQPQSKGAAENLLLRERHPQAQRFGGGRGWNMALLLSAGSRLALLDDDLRLNLKRPPFAQDGLDPNTNGPVQAAFMANMEEAFGYGEDATQDPFAQHLDACGQSLGALTRTLYPLSQRTLRGLNLSRLELLSGPSRVVATQLGTYGSARTETGLWMYHLDGRSRTEFWGDRAGYLRNTEAQHVWFGVGQARVAEVTGFTPFTLDNSAMLPCTNPVGRGEDSLWSALTRYVHADALVLEMPEAIAHVQESPRKRADLTRSAYVPRVNHFLRDYVQRQFGLFKAADSAQRLRLFAEVLRDLAGASTGDRVAHLREYLSYARADIVDRLQHQLEAATEAPIYWQADMRAIVEANAKALLAKTPPRLGDWAEDIDDAGCAKALAGELSGMADALEHWPALWQYASEQGEKLLSAL
;
A
#
# COMPACT_ATOMS: atom_id res chain seq x y z
N MET A 1 36.85 16.61 -71.05
CA MET A 1 36.89 16.51 -69.58
C MET A 1 35.78 15.57 -69.14
N SER A 2 36.14 14.36 -68.71
CA SER A 2 35.21 13.37 -68.16
C SER A 2 34.98 13.68 -66.68
N TYR A 3 33.74 13.98 -66.29
CA TYR A 3 33.36 14.08 -64.88
C TYR A 3 33.07 12.68 -64.35
N GLN A 4 33.94 12.20 -63.46
CA GLN A 4 33.79 10.94 -62.75
C GLN A 4 33.03 11.22 -61.45
N PHE A 5 31.78 10.78 -61.36
CA PHE A 5 31.00 10.85 -60.12
C PHE A 5 31.40 9.68 -59.21
N ASN A 6 32.15 9.97 -58.15
CA ASN A 6 32.36 9.02 -57.06
C ASN A 6 31.08 8.97 -56.20
N TYR A 7 30.26 7.94 -56.43
CA TYR A 7 29.22 7.57 -55.47
C TYR A 7 29.91 6.99 -54.23
N SER A 8 29.98 7.80 -53.17
CA SER A 8 30.29 7.28 -51.85
C SER A 8 29.07 6.47 -51.40
N MET A 9 29.24 5.15 -51.29
CA MET A 9 28.25 4.27 -50.68
C MET A 9 27.88 4.83 -49.30
N PRO A 10 26.58 4.92 -48.95
CA PRO A 10 26.20 5.23 -47.57
C PRO A 10 26.84 4.19 -46.65
N PRO A 11 27.34 4.59 -45.46
CA PRO A 11 27.92 3.64 -44.52
C PRO A 11 26.90 2.52 -44.26
N PHE A 12 27.38 1.27 -44.30
CA PHE A 12 26.57 0.12 -43.92
C PHE A 12 25.92 0.41 -42.55
N PRO A 13 24.61 0.14 -42.38
CA PRO A 13 24.00 0.23 -41.06
C PRO A 13 24.82 -0.65 -40.12
N ALA A 14 25.27 -0.06 -39.01
CA ALA A 14 25.97 -0.80 -37.97
C ALA A 14 25.11 -2.03 -37.61
N PRO A 15 25.72 -3.22 -37.43
CA PRO A 15 24.97 -4.42 -37.09
C PRO A 15 24.09 -4.13 -35.88
N ALA A 16 22.82 -4.50 -35.97
CA ALA A 16 21.89 -4.38 -34.86
C ALA A 16 22.53 -5.08 -33.64
N PRO A 17 22.47 -4.47 -32.44
CA PRO A 17 23.11 -5.03 -31.27
C PRO A 17 22.63 -6.47 -31.06
N THR A 18 23.57 -7.40 -30.86
CA THR A 18 23.24 -8.76 -30.46
C THR A 18 22.59 -8.72 -29.09
N PHE A 19 21.26 -8.91 -29.08
CA PHE A 19 20.50 -9.09 -27.86
C PHE A 19 20.87 -10.43 -27.25
N ASP A 20 21.77 -10.42 -26.26
CA ASP A 20 22.01 -11.55 -25.38
C ASP A 20 21.17 -11.39 -24.11
N PRO A 21 20.13 -12.24 -23.91
CA PRO A 21 19.29 -12.19 -22.71
C PRO A 21 20.05 -12.60 -21.43
N ASN A 22 21.25 -13.18 -21.54
CA ASN A 22 22.07 -13.60 -20.42
C ASN A 22 23.29 -12.68 -20.17
N ALA A 23 23.50 -11.65 -20.99
CA ALA A 23 24.58 -10.70 -20.76
C ALA A 23 24.34 -9.92 -19.46
N PRO A 24 25.39 -9.64 -18.66
CA PRO A 24 25.29 -8.79 -17.48
C PRO A 24 24.69 -7.43 -17.83
N THR A 25 23.77 -6.95 -16.98
CA THR A 25 23.11 -5.67 -17.17
C THR A 25 23.56 -4.65 -16.12
N PHE A 26 23.55 -3.39 -16.51
CA PHE A 26 23.99 -2.26 -15.70
C PHE A 26 22.98 -1.13 -15.77
N ALA A 27 22.82 -0.37 -14.69
CA ALA A 27 21.99 0.82 -14.63
C ALA A 27 22.70 1.96 -13.90
N SER A 28 22.48 3.21 -14.31
CA SER A 28 23.09 4.37 -13.68
C SER A 28 22.44 4.76 -12.36
N GLU A 29 23.28 5.17 -11.41
CA GLU A 29 22.86 5.81 -10.17
C GLU A 29 22.17 7.16 -10.44
N ASP A 30 21.24 7.53 -9.56
CA ASP A 30 20.67 8.88 -9.51
C ASP A 30 21.48 9.77 -8.55
N GLY A 31 21.41 11.09 -8.71
CA GLY A 31 22.22 12.00 -7.93
C GLY A 31 21.86 13.47 -8.06
N LEU A 32 22.46 14.27 -7.17
CA LEU A 32 22.36 15.72 -7.19
C LEU A 32 23.46 16.27 -8.10
N VAL A 33 23.08 17.21 -8.97
CA VAL A 33 24.00 17.84 -9.92
C VAL A 33 24.17 19.31 -9.56
N ALA A 34 25.42 19.76 -9.47
CA ALA A 34 25.76 21.17 -9.32
C ALA A 34 26.82 21.58 -10.36
N PRO A 35 26.61 22.64 -11.15
CA PRO A 35 27.59 23.11 -12.12
C PRO A 35 28.85 23.64 -11.42
N LEU A 36 30.03 23.29 -11.94
CA LEU A 36 31.32 23.89 -11.53
C LEU A 36 31.82 24.90 -12.55
N SER A 37 31.54 24.66 -13.83
CA SER A 37 31.92 25.52 -14.94
C SER A 37 30.91 25.37 -16.10
N SER A 38 31.20 25.98 -17.25
CA SER A 38 30.41 25.76 -18.47
C SER A 38 30.56 24.34 -19.06
N GLN A 39 31.53 23.55 -18.58
CA GLN A 39 31.84 22.22 -19.10
C GLN A 39 31.71 21.10 -18.06
N GLU A 40 31.84 21.42 -16.78
CA GLU A 40 31.94 20.46 -15.69
C GLU A 40 30.87 20.66 -14.62
N CYS A 41 30.51 19.55 -13.98
CA CYS A 41 29.63 19.51 -12.83
C CYS A 41 30.16 18.58 -11.75
N VAL A 42 29.71 18.82 -10.53
CA VAL A 42 29.69 17.84 -9.46
C VAL A 42 28.41 17.01 -9.61
N PHE A 43 28.57 15.69 -9.58
CA PHE A 43 27.50 14.72 -9.40
C PHE A 43 27.69 14.04 -8.04
N GLN A 44 26.73 14.20 -7.15
CA GLN A 44 26.68 13.51 -5.86
C GLN A 44 25.69 12.36 -5.94
N VAL A 45 26.17 11.13 -5.78
CA VAL A 45 25.34 9.92 -5.81
C VAL A 45 24.31 9.99 -4.67
N ARG A 46 23.01 9.86 -4.98
CA ARG A 46 21.94 9.97 -3.97
C ARG A 46 22.07 8.90 -2.89
N ARG A 47 22.43 7.67 -3.29
CA ARG A 47 22.52 6.52 -2.40
C ARG A 47 23.72 6.57 -1.44
N SER A 48 24.93 6.79 -1.96
CA SER A 48 26.16 6.74 -1.15
C SER A 48 26.61 8.10 -0.62
N GLY A 49 26.13 9.20 -1.22
CA GLY A 49 26.63 10.55 -0.96
C GLY A 49 28.01 10.83 -1.58
N GLU A 50 28.62 9.85 -2.29
CA GLU A 50 29.91 10.01 -2.94
C GLU A 50 29.84 11.07 -4.04
N THR A 51 30.92 11.84 -4.15
CA THR A 51 30.99 13.03 -5.00
C THR A 51 31.95 12.80 -6.14
N HIS A 52 31.50 13.13 -7.35
CA HIS A 52 32.23 12.93 -8.58
C HIS A 52 32.24 14.20 -9.42
N VAL A 53 33.42 14.60 -9.88
CA VAL A 53 33.53 15.62 -10.93
C VAL A 53 33.47 14.92 -12.29
N MET A 54 32.68 15.47 -13.21
CA MET A 54 32.57 14.99 -14.59
C MET A 54 32.12 16.10 -15.54
N THR A 55 32.28 15.87 -16.84
CA THR A 55 31.76 16.79 -17.86
C THR A 55 30.26 16.60 -18.04
N PHE A 56 29.56 17.64 -18.53
CA PHE A 56 28.14 17.53 -18.88
C PHE A 56 27.86 16.47 -19.96
N GLN A 57 28.83 16.20 -20.85
CA GLN A 57 28.71 15.13 -21.85
C GLN A 57 28.67 13.74 -21.19
N VAL A 58 29.48 13.50 -20.17
CA VAL A 58 29.46 12.24 -19.40
C VAL A 58 28.14 12.11 -18.63
N LEU A 59 27.68 13.20 -18.00
CA LEU A 59 26.37 13.21 -17.32
C LEU A 59 25.23 12.89 -18.29
N GLN A 60 25.21 13.49 -19.49
CA GLN A 60 24.20 13.20 -20.52
C GLN A 60 24.24 11.74 -20.98
N ALA A 61 25.43 11.15 -21.12
CA ALA A 61 25.57 9.74 -21.46
C ALA A 61 25.08 8.82 -20.33
N MET A 62 25.41 9.14 -19.08
CA MET A 62 24.93 8.43 -17.89
C MET A 62 23.41 8.51 -17.76
N ASP A 63 22.80 9.62 -18.15
CA ASP A 63 21.35 9.82 -18.18
C ASP A 63 20.63 8.87 -19.15
N GLN A 64 21.31 8.45 -20.22
CA GLN A 64 20.78 7.44 -21.14
C GLN A 64 20.88 6.01 -20.61
N CYS A 65 21.59 5.80 -19.49
CA CYS A 65 21.88 4.48 -18.93
C CYS A 65 21.05 4.11 -17.69
N ARG A 66 19.91 4.80 -17.46
CA ARG A 66 19.10 4.65 -16.24
C ARG A 66 18.48 3.26 -16.03
N GLU A 67 18.29 2.50 -17.11
CA GLU A 67 17.67 1.17 -17.07
C GLU A 67 18.72 0.06 -17.09
N PHE A 68 18.46 -1.06 -16.40
CA PHE A 68 19.32 -2.24 -16.48
C PHE A 68 19.37 -2.80 -17.91
N ARG A 69 20.49 -2.57 -18.59
CA ARG A 69 20.77 -3.04 -19.96
C ARG A 69 22.24 -3.42 -20.07
N SER A 70 22.60 -4.21 -21.08
CA SER A 70 24.02 -4.52 -21.32
C SER A 70 24.78 -3.26 -21.75
N LEU A 71 26.10 -3.24 -21.57
CA LEU A 71 26.93 -2.12 -22.02
C LEU A 71 26.83 -1.90 -23.54
N ASP A 72 26.61 -2.97 -24.31
CA ASP A 72 26.40 -2.89 -25.76
C ASP A 72 25.08 -2.21 -26.14
N GLU A 73 24.02 -2.46 -25.38
CA GLU A 73 22.72 -1.80 -25.53
C GLU A 73 22.81 -0.31 -25.13
N HIS A 74 23.49 0.00 -24.03
CA HIS A 74 23.74 1.38 -23.61
C HIS A 74 24.55 2.16 -24.64
N ALA A 75 25.63 1.57 -25.16
CA ALA A 75 26.42 2.20 -26.20
C ALA A 75 25.57 2.49 -27.45
N ALA A 76 24.72 1.55 -27.88
CA ALA A 76 23.82 1.77 -29.00
C ALA A 76 22.83 2.91 -28.74
N ARG A 77 22.24 2.96 -27.54
CA ARG A 77 21.31 4.03 -27.14
C ARG A 77 21.99 5.40 -27.14
N ILE A 78 23.16 5.53 -26.51
CA ILE A 78 23.95 6.77 -26.49
C ILE A 78 24.27 7.25 -27.90
N GLN A 79 24.73 6.36 -28.78
CA GLN A 79 25.06 6.72 -30.17
C GLN A 79 23.84 7.21 -30.96
N SER A 80 22.66 6.65 -30.67
CA SER A 80 21.41 7.07 -31.31
C SER A 80 20.84 8.38 -30.76
N SER A 81 21.05 8.66 -29.47
CA SER A 81 20.49 9.83 -28.78
C SER A 81 21.41 11.04 -28.78
N ILE A 82 22.72 10.86 -28.94
CA ILE A 82 23.72 11.94 -28.88
C ILE A 82 24.49 12.02 -30.22
N PRO A 83 24.10 12.93 -31.14
CA PRO A 83 24.69 13.00 -32.48
C PRO A 83 26.23 13.18 -32.50
N ALA A 84 26.79 13.90 -31.54
CA ALA A 84 28.24 14.12 -31.43
C ALA A 84 29.06 12.86 -31.12
N LEU A 85 28.39 11.79 -30.67
CA LEU A 85 28.97 10.48 -30.36
C LEU A 85 28.61 9.41 -31.41
N ALA A 86 27.92 9.79 -32.49
CA ALA A 86 27.68 8.90 -33.62
C ALA A 86 29.03 8.33 -34.12
N ASN A 87 29.06 7.02 -34.37
CA ASN A 87 30.24 6.27 -34.80
C ASN A 87 31.42 6.19 -33.80
N LYS A 88 31.28 6.67 -32.56
CA LYS A 88 32.32 6.57 -31.50
C LYS A 88 32.09 5.43 -30.51
N ARG A 89 31.71 4.23 -31.00
CA ARG A 89 31.26 3.11 -30.14
C ARG A 89 32.31 2.70 -29.11
N GLU A 90 33.56 2.54 -29.52
CA GLU A 90 34.65 2.12 -28.63
C GLU A 90 34.98 3.18 -27.57
N ASP A 91 34.89 4.47 -27.92
CA ASP A 91 35.07 5.55 -26.94
C ASP A 91 33.95 5.55 -25.90
N VAL A 92 32.70 5.37 -26.35
CA VAL A 92 31.53 5.26 -25.46
C VAL A 92 31.69 4.07 -24.52
N LYS A 93 32.09 2.90 -25.03
CA LYS A 93 32.34 1.71 -24.20
C LYS A 93 33.39 1.97 -23.12
N ARG A 94 34.53 2.59 -23.47
CA ARG A 94 35.57 2.95 -22.49
C ARG A 94 35.05 3.87 -21.38
N VAL A 95 34.18 4.83 -21.73
CA VAL A 95 33.53 5.69 -20.73
C VAL A 95 32.58 4.89 -19.86
N LEU A 96 31.75 4.00 -20.44
CA LEU A 96 30.85 3.14 -19.67
C LEU A 96 31.63 2.23 -18.70
N ASP A 97 32.73 1.62 -19.14
CA ASP A 97 33.60 0.82 -18.27
C ASP A 97 34.17 1.65 -17.11
N SER A 98 34.58 2.89 -17.38
CA SER A 98 35.03 3.83 -16.34
C SER A 98 33.91 4.16 -15.34
N LEU A 99 32.67 4.31 -15.81
CA LEU A 99 31.51 4.51 -14.93
C LEU A 99 31.20 3.27 -14.07
N VAL A 100 31.38 2.06 -14.61
CA VAL A 100 31.26 0.80 -13.84
C VAL A 100 32.34 0.74 -12.75
N GLN A 101 33.60 1.02 -13.09
CA GLN A 101 34.71 1.03 -12.12
C GLN A 101 34.50 2.04 -10.98
N ARG A 102 33.86 3.17 -11.29
CA ARG A 102 33.49 4.21 -10.32
C ARG A 102 32.17 3.96 -9.59
N GLN A 103 31.53 2.80 -9.78
CA GLN A 103 30.22 2.45 -9.23
C GLN A 103 29.08 3.43 -9.58
N LEU A 104 29.24 4.18 -10.67
CA LEU A 104 28.20 5.05 -11.24
C LEU A 104 27.25 4.28 -12.16
N LEU A 105 27.74 3.15 -12.72
CA LEU A 105 26.92 2.12 -13.34
C LEU A 105 26.95 0.87 -12.46
N VAL A 106 25.79 0.50 -11.94
CA VAL A 106 25.58 -0.61 -11.01
C VAL A 106 25.18 -1.86 -11.79
N SER A 107 25.88 -2.97 -11.60
CA SER A 107 25.46 -4.26 -12.18
C SER A 107 24.23 -4.84 -11.49
N ASP A 108 23.42 -5.60 -12.22
CA ASP A 108 22.30 -6.40 -11.69
C ASP A 108 22.72 -7.32 -10.54
N SER A 109 23.80 -8.08 -10.73
CA SER A 109 24.42 -8.95 -9.73
C SER A 109 24.82 -8.19 -8.47
N GLY A 110 25.50 -7.05 -8.63
CA GLY A 110 25.90 -6.21 -7.51
C GLY A 110 24.69 -5.61 -6.79
N PHE A 111 23.61 -5.28 -7.51
CA PHE A 111 22.36 -4.83 -6.90
C PHE A 111 21.71 -5.93 -6.05
N VAL A 112 21.56 -7.14 -6.60
CA VAL A 112 20.98 -8.29 -5.88
C VAL A 112 21.82 -8.68 -4.67
N GLU A 113 23.14 -8.72 -4.80
CA GLU A 113 24.05 -9.03 -3.69
C GLU A 113 23.93 -8.01 -2.56
N ARG A 114 23.92 -6.71 -2.88
CA ARG A 114 23.75 -5.66 -1.87
C ARG A 114 22.38 -5.71 -1.20
N LEU A 115 21.30 -5.93 -1.96
CA LEU A 115 19.96 -6.10 -1.41
C LEU A 115 19.95 -7.27 -0.41
N GLY A 116 20.54 -8.39 -0.81
CA GLY A 116 20.73 -9.58 -0.01
C GLY A 116 21.89 -9.51 0.99
N ALA A 117 22.45 -8.35 1.34
CA ALA A 117 23.51 -8.27 2.35
C ALA A 117 22.97 -8.10 3.78
N ALA A 118 21.73 -7.61 3.94
CA ALA A 118 21.17 -7.32 5.26
C ALA A 118 20.89 -8.59 6.08
N ALA A 119 21.33 -8.62 7.33
CA ALA A 119 21.13 -9.76 8.21
C ALA A 119 19.63 -9.98 8.54
N PRO A 120 19.22 -11.22 8.85
CA PRO A 120 17.89 -11.48 9.41
C PRO A 120 17.70 -10.76 10.74
N LEU A 121 16.50 -10.22 10.95
CA LEU A 121 16.06 -9.60 12.18
C LEU A 121 15.40 -10.63 13.09
N ALA A 122 15.60 -10.50 14.40
CA ALA A 122 14.82 -11.25 15.37
C ALA A 122 13.37 -10.74 15.35
N GLN A 123 12.43 -11.62 15.00
CA GLN A 123 11.01 -11.29 14.97
C GLN A 123 10.40 -11.43 16.37
N ALA A 124 9.60 -10.46 16.78
CA ALA A 124 8.86 -10.52 18.05
C ALA A 124 7.85 -11.69 18.04
N PRO A 125 7.39 -12.20 19.18
CA PRO A 125 6.36 -13.25 19.19
C PRO A 125 5.02 -12.73 18.63
N LEU A 126 4.19 -13.63 18.11
CA LEU A 126 2.79 -13.31 17.79
C LEU A 126 1.98 -13.18 19.09
N ARG A 127 1.31 -12.05 19.29
CA ARG A 127 0.44 -11.83 20.44
C ARG A 127 -0.84 -12.64 20.35
N ALA A 128 -1.56 -12.44 19.25
CA ALA A 128 -2.85 -13.03 18.97
C ALA A 128 -3.27 -12.72 17.53
N VAL A 129 -4.28 -13.46 17.08
CA VAL A 129 -5.14 -13.10 15.96
C VAL A 129 -6.30 -12.27 16.50
N PHE A 130 -6.35 -10.99 16.12
CA PHE A 130 -7.42 -10.09 16.49
C PHE A 130 -8.51 -10.12 15.42
N ILE A 131 -9.76 -10.31 15.84
CA ILE A 131 -10.93 -10.33 14.96
C ILE A 131 -11.75 -9.08 15.26
N ARG A 132 -11.98 -8.22 14.27
CA ARG A 132 -12.87 -7.06 14.39
C ARG A 132 -14.28 -7.48 13.99
N ALA A 133 -15.25 -7.19 14.86
CA ALA A 133 -16.65 -7.45 14.57
C ALA A 133 -17.57 -6.33 15.09
N CYS A 134 -18.68 -6.11 14.40
CA CYS A 134 -19.69 -5.11 14.80
C CYS A 134 -21.05 -5.49 14.24
N ASP A 135 -21.98 -5.89 15.11
CA ASP A 135 -23.39 -6.15 14.84
C ASP A 135 -23.67 -7.15 13.69
N ARG A 136 -22.74 -8.09 13.44
CA ARG A 136 -22.83 -9.10 12.37
C ARG A 136 -22.47 -10.52 12.87
N PRO A 137 -23.25 -11.11 13.80
CA PRO A 137 -22.95 -12.43 14.36
C PRO A 137 -22.90 -13.54 13.30
N GLU A 138 -23.75 -13.49 12.27
CA GLU A 138 -23.75 -14.49 11.19
C GLU A 138 -22.44 -14.48 10.38
N GLN A 139 -21.92 -13.30 10.04
CA GLN A 139 -20.61 -13.19 9.38
C GLN A 139 -19.50 -13.76 10.24
N LEU A 140 -19.50 -13.40 11.54
CA LEU A 140 -18.53 -13.94 12.50
C LEU A 140 -18.62 -15.46 12.62
N ALA A 141 -19.82 -16.04 12.62
CA ALA A 141 -20.02 -17.49 12.71
C ALA A 141 -19.33 -18.22 11.56
N HIS A 142 -19.44 -17.70 10.35
CA HIS A 142 -18.77 -18.28 9.19
C HIS A 142 -17.24 -18.12 9.23
N LEU A 143 -16.72 -16.97 9.69
CA LEU A 143 -15.28 -16.81 9.93
C LEU A 143 -14.81 -17.87 10.96
N ILE A 144 -15.48 -17.99 12.10
CA ILE A 144 -15.16 -18.96 13.16
C ILE A 144 -15.19 -20.40 12.64
N ALA A 145 -16.13 -20.74 11.76
CA ALA A 145 -16.16 -22.05 11.12
C ALA A 145 -14.87 -22.32 10.31
N SER A 146 -14.46 -21.37 9.46
CA SER A 146 -13.20 -21.49 8.71
C SER A 146 -11.95 -21.51 9.60
N LEU A 147 -11.94 -20.74 10.70
CA LEU A 147 -10.87 -20.79 11.70
C LEU A 147 -10.81 -22.16 12.41
N THR A 148 -11.96 -22.77 12.66
CA THR A 148 -12.04 -24.12 13.27
C THR A 148 -11.43 -25.17 12.34
N GLU A 149 -11.74 -25.10 11.04
CA GLU A 149 -11.15 -25.99 10.03
C GLU A 149 -9.65 -25.78 9.92
N TYR A 150 -9.22 -24.53 9.88
CA TYR A 150 -7.82 -24.14 9.86
C TYR A 150 -7.05 -24.71 11.07
N GLU A 151 -7.55 -24.53 12.30
CA GLU A 151 -6.89 -25.02 13.52
C GLU A 151 -6.87 -26.56 13.58
N ARG A 152 -7.89 -27.23 13.05
CA ARG A 152 -7.88 -28.70 12.93
C ARG A 152 -6.83 -29.19 11.93
N ARG A 153 -6.69 -28.48 10.80
CA ARG A 153 -5.78 -28.84 9.72
C ARG A 153 -4.32 -28.63 10.12
N PHE A 154 -4.00 -27.45 10.65
CA PHE A 154 -2.61 -27.05 10.91
C PHE A 154 -2.17 -27.19 12.35
N ARG A 155 -3.09 -27.35 13.31
CA ARG A 155 -2.81 -27.44 14.75
C ARG A 155 -1.90 -26.29 15.21
N ALA A 156 -2.25 -25.07 14.79
CA ALA A 156 -1.43 -23.89 15.03
C ALA A 156 -1.55 -23.38 16.48
N GLU A 157 -2.60 -23.79 17.20
CA GLU A 157 -2.85 -23.49 18.61
C GLU A 157 -2.81 -21.97 18.88
N ARG A 158 -3.33 -21.17 17.94
CA ARG A 158 -3.25 -19.72 18.05
C ARG A 158 -4.15 -19.19 19.16
N ARG A 159 -3.77 -18.02 19.66
CA ARG A 159 -4.61 -17.20 20.51
C ARG A 159 -5.49 -16.29 19.67
N TYR A 160 -6.77 -16.24 19.99
CA TYR A 160 -7.74 -15.39 19.31
C TYR A 160 -8.33 -14.35 20.27
N VAL A 161 -8.51 -13.12 19.77
CA VAL A 161 -9.12 -12.02 20.53
C VAL A 161 -10.22 -11.41 19.68
N LEU A 162 -11.48 -11.52 20.11
CA LEU A 162 -12.57 -10.78 19.48
C LEU A 162 -12.61 -9.35 20.01
N LEU A 163 -12.48 -8.38 19.10
CA LEU A 163 -12.67 -6.96 19.36
C LEU A 163 -14.09 -6.59 18.91
N ASP A 164 -15.02 -6.63 19.85
CA ASP A 164 -16.43 -6.40 19.60
C ASP A 164 -16.77 -4.93 19.80
N ASP A 165 -17.32 -4.31 18.76
CA ASP A 165 -17.78 -2.91 18.72
C ASP A 165 -19.30 -2.82 18.46
N SER A 166 -20.01 -3.95 18.63
CA SER A 166 -21.46 -4.07 18.49
C SER A 166 -22.21 -3.19 19.47
N ALA A 167 -23.35 -2.66 19.03
CA ALA A 167 -24.27 -1.90 19.88
C ALA A 167 -25.46 -2.73 20.37
N LEU A 168 -25.85 -3.78 19.64
CA LEU A 168 -27.04 -4.56 19.95
C LEU A 168 -26.71 -5.68 20.95
N ALA A 169 -27.39 -5.69 22.10
CA ALA A 169 -27.17 -6.67 23.16
C ALA A 169 -27.36 -8.13 22.71
N ALA A 170 -28.30 -8.37 21.78
CA ALA A 170 -28.49 -9.70 21.20
C ALA A 170 -27.25 -10.17 20.42
N ASN A 171 -26.70 -9.30 19.56
CA ASN A 171 -25.49 -9.58 18.78
C ASN A 171 -24.28 -9.81 19.68
N ILE A 172 -24.11 -8.97 20.71
CA ILE A 172 -23.04 -9.10 21.72
C ILE A 172 -23.08 -10.48 22.38
N ASN A 173 -24.27 -10.93 22.81
CA ASN A 173 -24.42 -12.22 23.47
C ASN A 173 -24.13 -13.38 22.51
N GLU A 174 -24.66 -13.31 21.29
CA GLU A 174 -24.43 -14.33 20.27
C GLU A 174 -22.94 -14.46 19.90
N GLN A 175 -22.25 -13.33 19.70
CA GLN A 175 -20.82 -13.34 19.40
C GLN A 175 -19.97 -13.89 20.56
N ARG A 176 -20.35 -13.60 21.82
CA ARG A 176 -19.71 -14.23 22.99
C ARG A 176 -19.88 -15.74 22.99
N ASP A 177 -21.07 -16.23 22.69
CA ASP A 177 -21.35 -17.66 22.67
C ASP A 177 -20.62 -18.37 21.52
N LEU A 178 -20.55 -17.74 20.33
CA LEU A 178 -19.73 -18.23 19.21
C LEU A 178 -18.25 -18.38 19.61
N MET A 179 -17.68 -17.38 20.28
CA MET A 179 -16.28 -17.44 20.74
C MET A 179 -16.04 -18.50 21.82
N ARG A 180 -17.00 -18.72 22.73
CA ARG A 180 -16.93 -19.82 23.72
C ARG A 180 -17.01 -21.18 23.06
N GLU A 181 -17.90 -21.34 22.10
CA GLU A 181 -18.04 -22.59 21.36
C GLU A 181 -16.79 -22.90 20.54
N PHE A 182 -16.20 -21.89 19.90
CA PHE A 182 -14.94 -22.01 19.20
C PHE A 182 -13.82 -22.52 20.13
N ALA A 183 -13.63 -21.86 21.28
CA ALA A 183 -12.64 -22.28 22.28
C ALA A 183 -12.84 -23.74 22.72
N ARG A 184 -14.10 -24.15 22.94
CA ARG A 184 -14.44 -25.54 23.30
C ARG A 184 -14.12 -26.54 22.18
N LYS A 185 -14.36 -26.17 20.91
CA LYS A 185 -14.15 -27.05 19.75
C LYS A 185 -12.69 -27.21 19.37
N THR A 186 -11.86 -26.19 19.57
CA THR A 186 -10.45 -26.17 19.13
C THR A 186 -9.45 -26.29 20.26
N GLY A 187 -9.84 -26.00 21.50
CA GLY A 187 -8.91 -25.87 22.64
C GLY A 187 -8.07 -24.57 22.60
N CYS A 188 -8.28 -23.70 21.61
CA CYS A 188 -7.53 -22.46 21.47
C CYS A 188 -7.84 -21.48 22.60
N LYS A 189 -6.84 -20.67 22.97
CA LYS A 189 -7.04 -19.58 23.93
C LYS A 189 -7.83 -18.45 23.27
N VAL A 190 -8.94 -18.08 23.89
CA VAL A 190 -9.84 -17.04 23.37
C VAL A 190 -10.04 -15.94 24.42
N ASN A 191 -9.98 -14.69 23.98
CA ASN A 191 -10.40 -13.53 24.75
C ASN A 191 -11.50 -12.77 23.99
N TYR A 192 -12.37 -12.11 24.75
CA TYR A 192 -13.43 -11.25 24.24
C TYR A 192 -13.20 -9.83 24.80
N VAL A 193 -13.24 -8.82 23.95
CA VAL A 193 -13.07 -7.41 24.31
C VAL A 193 -14.24 -6.61 23.75
N GLY A 194 -15.30 -6.50 24.55
CA GLY A 194 -16.45 -5.64 24.26
C GLY A 194 -16.39 -4.33 25.06
N GLN A 195 -17.52 -3.64 25.15
CA GLN A 195 -17.61 -2.32 25.80
C GLN A 195 -17.09 -2.33 27.25
N ALA A 196 -17.46 -3.34 28.05
CA ALA A 196 -17.05 -3.44 29.45
C ALA A 196 -15.54 -3.64 29.59
N GLU A 197 -14.96 -4.50 28.76
CA GLU A 197 -13.52 -4.77 28.75
C GLU A 197 -12.72 -3.55 28.27
N ARG A 198 -13.20 -2.85 27.23
CA ARG A 198 -12.63 -1.57 26.76
C ARG A 198 -12.61 -0.53 27.86
N ALA A 199 -13.70 -0.37 28.61
CA ALA A 199 -13.79 0.57 29.73
C ALA A 199 -12.76 0.26 30.82
N LYS A 200 -12.61 -1.01 31.23
CA LYS A 200 -11.59 -1.43 32.21
C LYS A 200 -10.16 -1.15 31.73
N ILE A 201 -9.88 -1.39 30.45
CA ILE A 201 -8.57 -1.08 29.85
C ILE A 201 -8.31 0.42 29.90
N LEU A 202 -9.31 1.23 29.55
CA LEU A 202 -9.21 2.68 29.60
C LEU A 202 -9.03 3.25 31.00
N GLU A 203 -9.64 2.66 32.01
CA GLU A 203 -9.38 3.05 33.40
C GLU A 203 -7.89 2.85 33.76
N LYS A 204 -7.25 1.80 33.26
CA LYS A 204 -5.81 1.57 33.47
C LYS A 204 -4.99 2.63 32.74
N PHE A 205 -5.32 2.93 31.47
CA PHE A 205 -4.67 4.01 30.71
C PHE A 205 -4.85 5.37 31.38
N ALA A 206 -6.06 5.72 31.81
CA ALA A 206 -6.35 7.00 32.44
C ALA A 206 -5.65 7.15 33.80
N LYS A 207 -5.44 6.06 34.55
CA LYS A 207 -4.65 6.09 35.79
C LYS A 207 -3.16 6.28 35.52
N ALA A 208 -2.62 5.61 34.49
CA ALA A 208 -1.19 5.66 34.17
C ALA A 208 -0.79 6.91 33.38
N GLN A 209 -1.67 7.40 32.52
CA GLN A 209 -1.46 8.55 31.62
C GLN A 209 -2.67 9.50 31.67
N PRO A 210 -2.89 10.22 32.79
CA PRO A 210 -4.07 11.08 32.96
C PRO A 210 -4.24 12.13 31.86
N GLN A 211 -3.13 12.67 31.35
CA GLN A 211 -3.09 13.65 30.26
C GLN A 211 -3.59 13.09 28.94
N SER A 212 -3.51 11.76 28.73
CA SER A 212 -3.96 11.10 27.51
C SER A 212 -5.39 10.60 27.59
N LYS A 213 -6.10 10.82 28.72
CA LYS A 213 -7.44 10.25 28.97
C LYS A 213 -8.45 10.61 27.86
N GLY A 214 -8.57 11.89 27.52
CA GLY A 214 -9.54 12.34 26.51
C GLY A 214 -9.27 11.75 25.13
N ALA A 215 -8.00 11.75 24.71
CA ALA A 215 -7.58 11.14 23.45
C ALA A 215 -7.84 9.62 23.44
N ALA A 216 -7.53 8.92 24.53
CA ALA A 216 -7.76 7.48 24.64
C ALA A 216 -9.27 7.15 24.59
N GLU A 217 -10.12 7.91 25.28
CA GLU A 217 -11.58 7.76 25.23
C GLU A 217 -12.11 7.95 23.80
N ASN A 218 -11.68 9.00 23.10
CA ASN A 218 -12.07 9.26 21.71
C ASN A 218 -11.62 8.16 20.74
N LEU A 219 -10.42 7.59 20.93
CA LEU A 219 -9.86 6.56 20.06
C LEU A 219 -10.51 5.18 20.24
N LEU A 220 -11.04 4.88 21.44
CA LEU A 220 -11.34 3.51 21.85
C LEU A 220 -12.80 3.26 22.26
N LEU A 221 -13.56 4.29 22.64
CA LEU A 221 -14.98 4.17 23.04
C LEU A 221 -15.91 4.77 21.99
N ARG A 222 -16.88 3.97 21.56
CA ARG A 222 -17.89 4.36 20.58
C ARG A 222 -18.68 5.57 21.05
N GLU A 223 -19.20 5.54 22.26
CA GLU A 223 -20.06 6.57 22.85
C GLU A 223 -19.35 7.89 23.17
N ARG A 224 -18.01 7.90 23.16
CA ARG A 224 -17.21 9.11 23.42
C ARG A 224 -16.85 9.84 22.14
N HIS A 225 -16.89 9.17 20.98
CA HIS A 225 -16.56 9.81 19.72
C HIS A 225 -17.71 10.72 19.24
N PRO A 226 -17.48 12.00 18.87
CA PRO A 226 -18.54 12.91 18.42
C PRO A 226 -19.30 12.45 17.17
N GLN A 227 -18.73 11.51 16.41
CA GLN A 227 -19.27 10.97 15.17
C GLN A 227 -19.47 9.45 15.23
N ALA A 228 -19.92 8.93 16.38
CA ALA A 228 -20.11 7.51 16.65
C ALA A 228 -21.01 6.76 15.65
N GLN A 229 -21.83 7.47 14.88
CA GLN A 229 -22.69 6.95 13.81
C GLN A 229 -21.93 6.54 12.55
N ARG A 230 -20.72 7.05 12.32
CA ARG A 230 -19.88 6.67 11.17
C ARG A 230 -19.31 5.27 11.38
N PHE A 231 -18.88 4.65 10.27
CA PHE A 231 -18.20 3.36 10.28
C PHE A 231 -17.06 3.33 11.31
N GLY A 232 -17.03 2.31 12.18
CA GLY A 232 -16.20 2.26 13.38
C GLY A 232 -14.91 1.43 13.31
N GLY A 233 -14.48 1.02 12.10
CA GLY A 233 -13.39 0.06 11.92
C GLY A 233 -12.08 0.42 12.64
N GLY A 234 -11.78 1.71 12.78
CA GLY A 234 -10.57 2.21 13.45
C GLY A 234 -10.53 1.97 14.95
N ARG A 235 -11.68 1.88 15.64
CA ARG A 235 -11.70 1.61 17.10
C ARG A 235 -11.15 0.22 17.43
N GLY A 236 -11.53 -0.79 16.65
CA GLY A 236 -10.99 -2.14 16.77
C GLY A 236 -9.50 -2.16 16.44
N TRP A 237 -9.09 -1.43 15.39
CA TRP A 237 -7.69 -1.31 15.00
C TRP A 237 -6.80 -0.76 16.11
N ASN A 238 -7.16 0.40 16.66
CA ASN A 238 -6.40 1.06 17.70
C ASN A 238 -6.31 0.19 18.96
N MET A 239 -7.39 -0.51 19.31
CA MET A 239 -7.37 -1.47 20.42
C MET A 239 -6.42 -2.65 20.14
N ALA A 240 -6.44 -3.22 18.92
CA ALA A 240 -5.52 -4.29 18.52
C ALA A 240 -4.06 -3.85 18.66
N LEU A 241 -3.72 -2.63 18.22
CA LEU A 241 -2.37 -2.08 18.33
C LEU A 241 -1.92 -1.89 19.78
N LEU A 242 -2.80 -1.45 20.68
CA LEU A 242 -2.44 -1.32 22.09
C LEU A 242 -2.27 -2.69 22.76
N LEU A 243 -3.19 -3.63 22.51
CA LEU A 243 -3.15 -4.97 23.11
C LEU A 243 -1.99 -5.84 22.60
N SER A 244 -1.39 -5.46 21.45
CA SER A 244 -0.25 -6.14 20.84
C SER A 244 1.05 -5.35 20.88
N ALA A 245 1.10 -4.21 21.59
CA ALA A 245 2.31 -3.40 21.70
C ALA A 245 3.52 -4.25 22.16
N GLY A 246 4.63 -4.11 21.44
CA GLY A 246 5.86 -4.90 21.65
C GLY A 246 5.85 -6.31 21.01
N SER A 247 4.85 -6.64 20.20
CA SER A 247 4.69 -7.99 19.60
C SER A 247 4.10 -7.93 18.19
N ARG A 248 4.15 -9.03 17.44
CA ARG A 248 3.42 -9.15 16.17
C ARG A 248 1.93 -9.39 16.44
N LEU A 249 1.08 -9.05 15.48
CA LEU A 249 -0.35 -9.39 15.49
C LEU A 249 -0.82 -9.82 14.10
N ALA A 250 -1.95 -10.53 14.06
CA ALA A 250 -2.74 -10.69 12.86
C ALA A 250 -4.10 -10.03 13.04
N LEU A 251 -4.67 -9.51 11.96
CA LEU A 251 -5.95 -8.81 11.96
C LEU A 251 -6.90 -9.44 10.94
N LEU A 252 -8.12 -9.73 11.37
CA LEU A 252 -9.19 -10.29 10.55
C LEU A 252 -10.47 -9.49 10.77
N ASP A 253 -11.23 -9.29 9.70
CA ASP A 253 -12.61 -8.80 9.77
C ASP A 253 -13.59 -9.99 9.75
N ASP A 254 -14.74 -9.82 10.40
CA ASP A 254 -15.81 -10.84 10.49
C ASP A 254 -16.37 -11.29 9.13
N ASP A 255 -16.19 -10.50 8.06
CA ASP A 255 -16.59 -10.82 6.69
C ASP A 255 -15.53 -11.60 5.88
N LEU A 256 -14.46 -12.05 6.53
CA LEU A 256 -13.43 -12.91 5.93
C LEU A 256 -13.69 -14.40 6.18
N ARG A 257 -13.09 -15.29 5.37
CA ARG A 257 -12.97 -16.73 5.66
C ARG A 257 -11.52 -17.15 5.53
N LEU A 258 -10.96 -17.79 6.56
CA LEU A 258 -9.55 -18.19 6.60
C LEU A 258 -9.32 -19.49 5.82
N ASN A 259 -9.45 -19.40 4.50
CA ASN A 259 -8.92 -20.37 3.55
C ASN A 259 -8.00 -19.63 2.58
N LEU A 260 -6.70 -19.57 2.88
CA LEU A 260 -5.78 -18.82 2.02
C LEU A 260 -5.47 -19.65 0.78
N LYS A 261 -5.74 -19.08 -0.38
CA LYS A 261 -5.54 -19.71 -1.69
C LYS A 261 -4.54 -18.97 -2.53
N ARG A 262 -3.74 -19.72 -3.29
CA ARG A 262 -2.80 -19.15 -4.25
C ARG A 262 -3.42 -19.12 -5.64
N PRO A 263 -3.40 -17.99 -6.38
CA PRO A 263 -4.00 -17.93 -7.70
C PRO A 263 -3.21 -18.79 -8.70
N PRO A 264 -3.86 -19.34 -9.75
CA PRO A 264 -3.20 -20.24 -10.71
C PRO A 264 -2.06 -19.59 -11.52
N PHE A 265 -1.99 -18.26 -11.53
CA PHE A 265 -0.98 -17.48 -12.23
C PHE A 265 0.12 -16.95 -11.29
N ALA A 266 0.12 -17.36 -10.01
CA ALA A 266 1.12 -16.92 -9.05
C ALA A 266 2.54 -17.32 -9.49
N GLN A 267 3.48 -16.39 -9.38
CA GLN A 267 4.90 -16.61 -9.61
C GLN A 267 5.68 -16.58 -8.30
N ASP A 268 6.76 -17.35 -8.26
CA ASP A 268 7.69 -17.35 -7.12
C ASP A 268 8.62 -16.14 -7.14
N GLY A 269 9.24 -15.87 -5.99
CA GLY A 269 10.21 -14.79 -5.85
C GLY A 269 9.58 -13.41 -5.67
N LEU A 270 10.43 -12.38 -5.74
CA LEU A 270 10.04 -10.98 -5.59
C LEU A 270 9.94 -10.31 -6.97
N ASP A 271 8.82 -9.64 -7.24
CA ASP A 271 8.70 -8.67 -8.34
C ASP A 271 9.43 -7.38 -7.94
N PRO A 272 10.53 -7.01 -8.63
CA PRO A 272 11.22 -5.75 -8.35
C PRO A 272 10.42 -4.52 -8.74
N ASN A 273 9.38 -4.65 -9.58
CA ASN A 273 8.55 -3.52 -9.99
C ASN A 273 7.46 -3.24 -8.94
N THR A 274 7.76 -2.32 -8.04
CA THR A 274 6.83 -1.88 -6.99
C THR A 274 5.57 -1.18 -7.53
N ASN A 275 5.63 -0.72 -8.79
CA ASN A 275 4.51 -0.10 -9.51
C ASN A 275 3.85 -1.07 -10.52
N GLY A 276 4.11 -2.38 -10.41
CA GLY A 276 3.45 -3.37 -11.25
C GLY A 276 1.92 -3.27 -11.15
N PRO A 277 1.16 -3.71 -12.17
CA PRO A 277 -0.29 -3.72 -12.08
C PRO A 277 -0.76 -4.72 -11.04
N VAL A 278 -1.79 -4.34 -10.28
CA VAL A 278 -2.61 -5.32 -9.57
C VAL A 278 -3.36 -6.18 -10.58
N GLN A 279 -3.60 -7.44 -10.24
CA GLN A 279 -4.27 -8.39 -11.11
C GLN A 279 -5.67 -8.68 -10.61
N ALA A 280 -6.56 -9.00 -11.55
CA ALA A 280 -7.91 -9.44 -11.25
C ALA A 280 -8.34 -10.59 -12.16
N ALA A 281 -9.15 -11.49 -11.61
CA ALA A 281 -9.87 -12.51 -12.36
C ALA A 281 -11.35 -12.45 -12.00
N PHE A 282 -12.22 -12.71 -12.98
CA PHE A 282 -13.66 -12.55 -12.83
C PHE A 282 -14.38 -13.90 -12.96
N MET A 283 -15.28 -14.19 -12.02
CA MET A 283 -15.98 -15.47 -11.91
C MET A 283 -17.48 -15.28 -12.16
N ALA A 284 -18.18 -16.33 -12.59
CA ALA A 284 -19.60 -16.21 -12.91
C ALA A 284 -20.47 -16.07 -11.65
N ASN A 285 -20.04 -16.70 -10.55
CA ASN A 285 -20.80 -16.79 -9.29
C ASN A 285 -19.86 -16.95 -8.08
N MET A 286 -20.42 -16.91 -6.87
CA MET A 286 -19.67 -17.01 -5.62
C MET A 286 -19.04 -18.40 -5.41
N GLU A 287 -19.66 -19.46 -5.91
CA GLU A 287 -19.12 -20.83 -5.80
C GLU A 287 -17.81 -20.96 -6.59
N GLU A 288 -17.80 -20.50 -7.84
CA GLU A 288 -16.57 -20.40 -8.65
C GLU A 288 -15.54 -19.48 -8.00
N ALA A 289 -15.99 -18.37 -7.37
CA ALA A 289 -15.08 -17.47 -6.68
C ALA A 289 -14.39 -18.14 -5.49
N PHE A 290 -15.12 -18.93 -4.71
CA PHE A 290 -14.53 -19.74 -3.63
C PHE A 290 -13.68 -20.90 -4.13
N GLY A 291 -13.97 -21.43 -5.32
CA GLY A 291 -13.17 -22.43 -6.00
C GLY A 291 -11.88 -21.91 -6.62
N TYR A 292 -11.72 -20.58 -6.75
CA TYR A 292 -10.60 -19.99 -7.48
C TYR A 292 -9.27 -20.08 -6.73
N GLY A 293 -8.28 -20.71 -7.36
CA GLY A 293 -6.94 -20.89 -6.81
C GLY A 293 -6.76 -22.23 -6.09
N GLU A 294 -5.52 -22.47 -5.68
CA GLU A 294 -5.06 -23.73 -5.08
C GLU A 294 -4.90 -23.56 -3.57
N ASP A 295 -5.29 -24.59 -2.81
CA ASP A 295 -5.04 -24.64 -1.37
C ASP A 295 -3.54 -24.82 -1.11
N ALA A 296 -2.97 -24.02 -0.22
CA ALA A 296 -1.56 -24.17 0.15
C ALA A 296 -1.28 -25.52 0.83
N THR A 297 -0.18 -26.17 0.46
CA THR A 297 0.27 -27.43 1.10
C THR A 297 0.85 -27.19 2.49
N GLN A 298 1.59 -26.11 2.65
CA GLN A 298 2.12 -25.61 3.93
C GLN A 298 1.16 -24.59 4.54
N ASP A 299 1.33 -24.27 5.82
CA ASP A 299 0.52 -23.23 6.49
C ASP A 299 0.80 -21.84 5.88
N PRO A 300 -0.13 -21.29 5.08
CA PRO A 300 0.08 -20.00 4.43
C PRO A 300 0.07 -18.85 5.46
N PHE A 301 -0.59 -19.02 6.60
CA PHE A 301 -0.54 -18.04 7.67
C PHE A 301 0.88 -17.99 8.28
N ALA A 302 1.50 -19.14 8.53
CA ALA A 302 2.89 -19.16 8.99
C ALA A 302 3.84 -18.42 8.04
N GLN A 303 3.67 -18.54 6.72
CA GLN A 303 4.49 -17.82 5.74
C GLN A 303 4.38 -16.28 5.89
N HIS A 304 3.16 -15.77 6.10
CA HIS A 304 2.96 -14.35 6.41
C HIS A 304 3.66 -13.94 7.71
N LEU A 305 3.60 -14.79 8.74
CA LEU A 305 4.30 -14.52 10.00
C LEU A 305 5.82 -14.52 9.80
N ASP A 306 6.35 -15.46 9.03
CA ASP A 306 7.79 -15.57 8.73
C ASP A 306 8.31 -14.34 7.95
N ALA A 307 7.47 -13.71 7.13
CA ALA A 307 7.80 -12.44 6.48
C ALA A 307 7.66 -11.22 7.41
N CYS A 308 6.64 -11.21 8.28
CA CYS A 308 6.29 -10.07 9.12
C CYS A 308 7.36 -9.76 10.18
N GLY A 309 7.95 -8.57 10.13
CA GLY A 309 9.02 -8.10 11.02
C GLY A 309 10.43 -8.49 10.55
N GLN A 310 10.55 -9.06 9.36
CA GLN A 310 11.83 -9.44 8.78
C GLN A 310 12.41 -8.33 7.90
N SER A 311 13.73 -8.32 7.67
CA SER A 311 14.38 -7.44 6.70
C SER A 311 14.12 -7.93 5.29
N LEU A 312 13.93 -7.01 4.34
CA LEU A 312 13.74 -7.35 2.93
C LEU A 312 14.92 -8.16 2.39
N GLY A 313 16.14 -7.81 2.79
CA GLY A 313 17.35 -8.52 2.36
C GLY A 313 17.41 -9.97 2.83
N ALA A 314 16.86 -10.29 4.01
CA ALA A 314 16.76 -11.68 4.46
C ALA A 314 15.70 -12.47 3.68
N LEU A 315 14.58 -11.83 3.35
CA LEU A 315 13.52 -12.43 2.54
C LEU A 315 13.98 -12.71 1.12
N THR A 316 14.76 -11.80 0.52
CA THR A 316 15.31 -11.99 -0.84
C THR A 316 16.39 -13.06 -0.95
N ARG A 317 16.89 -13.59 0.18
CA ARG A 317 17.75 -14.78 0.19
C ARG A 317 17.00 -16.08 0.45
N THR A 318 15.75 -16.00 0.90
CA THR A 318 14.99 -17.14 1.43
C THR A 318 13.62 -17.26 0.76
N LEU A 319 12.58 -16.64 1.33
CA LEU A 319 11.19 -16.82 0.93
C LEU A 319 10.87 -16.21 -0.44
N TYR A 320 11.50 -15.08 -0.80
CA TYR A 320 11.18 -14.32 -2.01
C TYR A 320 12.44 -13.90 -2.78
N PRO A 321 13.19 -14.86 -3.37
CA PRO A 321 14.41 -14.55 -4.10
C PRO A 321 14.16 -13.56 -5.25
N LEU A 322 15.07 -12.59 -5.39
CA LEU A 322 15.06 -11.65 -6.50
C LEU A 322 15.96 -12.19 -7.64
N SER A 323 15.37 -12.41 -8.81
CA SER A 323 16.11 -12.82 -10.00
C SER A 323 16.80 -11.63 -10.66
N GLN A 324 18.05 -11.79 -11.10
CA GLN A 324 18.74 -10.75 -11.88
C GLN A 324 18.01 -10.45 -13.19
N ARG A 325 17.39 -11.48 -13.81
CA ARG A 325 16.69 -11.34 -15.09
C ARG A 325 15.48 -10.40 -15.00
N THR A 326 14.82 -10.30 -13.85
CA THR A 326 13.65 -9.44 -13.67
C THR A 326 14.02 -7.96 -13.52
N LEU A 327 15.31 -7.63 -13.36
CA LEU A 327 15.78 -6.25 -13.31
C LEU A 327 15.89 -5.61 -14.69
N ARG A 328 16.12 -6.40 -15.75
CA ARG A 328 16.39 -5.87 -17.10
C ARG A 328 15.27 -4.95 -17.57
N GLY A 329 15.63 -3.76 -18.03
CA GLY A 329 14.69 -2.73 -18.48
C GLY A 329 14.06 -1.89 -17.35
N LEU A 330 14.27 -2.25 -16.08
CA LEU A 330 13.84 -1.41 -14.97
C LEU A 330 14.82 -0.28 -14.73
N ASN A 331 14.28 0.89 -14.43
CA ASN A 331 15.07 2.06 -14.03
C ASN A 331 15.50 1.91 -12.57
N LEU A 332 16.81 2.03 -12.29
CA LEU A 332 17.36 1.89 -10.95
C LEU A 332 16.75 2.87 -9.94
N SER A 333 16.44 4.11 -10.36
CA SER A 333 15.81 5.09 -9.47
C SER A 333 14.36 4.76 -9.10
N ARG A 334 13.73 3.80 -9.78
CA ARG A 334 12.41 3.28 -9.40
C ARG A 334 12.47 2.13 -8.40
N LEU A 335 13.68 1.66 -8.06
CA LEU A 335 13.90 0.56 -7.13
C LEU A 335 14.30 1.05 -5.73
N GLU A 336 14.09 2.33 -5.41
CA GLU A 336 14.49 2.94 -4.12
C GLU A 336 13.90 2.20 -2.89
N LEU A 337 12.74 1.54 -3.04
CA LEU A 337 12.12 0.74 -1.98
C LEU A 337 12.82 -0.59 -1.71
N LEU A 338 13.60 -1.08 -2.67
CA LEU A 338 14.37 -2.31 -2.55
C LEU A 338 15.67 -2.03 -1.80
N SER A 339 15.53 -1.78 -0.49
CA SER A 339 16.63 -1.59 0.43
C SER A 339 16.70 -2.78 1.38
N GLY A 340 17.87 -3.42 1.46
CA GLY A 340 18.08 -4.65 2.24
C GLY A 340 17.70 -4.51 3.72
N PRO A 341 18.11 -3.43 4.41
CA PRO A 341 17.77 -3.20 5.81
C PRO A 341 16.29 -2.87 6.07
N SER A 342 15.51 -2.52 5.05
CA SER A 342 14.10 -2.16 5.22
C SER A 342 13.32 -3.29 5.86
N ARG A 343 12.49 -2.93 6.83
CA ARG A 343 11.70 -3.89 7.62
C ARG A 343 10.31 -4.04 7.01
N VAL A 344 9.89 -5.29 6.81
CA VAL A 344 8.51 -5.61 6.45
C VAL A 344 7.65 -5.46 7.70
N VAL A 345 7.01 -4.30 7.88
CA VAL A 345 6.18 -4.01 9.05
C VAL A 345 4.77 -4.60 8.94
N ALA A 346 4.35 -4.96 7.73
CA ALA A 346 3.07 -5.61 7.52
C ALA A 346 3.08 -6.49 6.27
N THR A 347 2.23 -7.51 6.26
CA THR A 347 1.97 -8.31 5.06
C THR A 347 0.53 -8.14 4.59
N GLN A 348 0.33 -8.06 3.29
CA GLN A 348 -0.98 -7.89 2.67
C GLN A 348 -1.37 -9.13 1.86
N LEU A 349 -2.66 -9.46 1.93
CA LEU A 349 -3.28 -10.54 1.17
C LEU A 349 -4.03 -9.98 -0.06
N GLY A 350 -4.08 -10.79 -1.11
CA GLY A 350 -5.14 -10.71 -2.10
C GLY A 350 -6.50 -11.08 -1.50
N THR A 351 -7.57 -10.93 -2.27
CA THR A 351 -8.92 -11.37 -1.87
C THR A 351 -9.63 -12.06 -3.00
N TYR A 352 -10.45 -13.06 -2.68
CA TYR A 352 -11.41 -13.65 -3.59
C TYR A 352 -12.83 -13.61 -3.02
N GLY A 353 -13.85 -13.56 -3.88
CA GLY A 353 -15.24 -13.34 -3.50
C GLY A 353 -15.68 -11.93 -3.89
N SER A 354 -16.20 -11.15 -2.96
CA SER A 354 -16.60 -9.76 -3.24
C SER A 354 -15.41 -8.80 -3.11
N ALA A 355 -15.34 -7.74 -3.92
CA ALA A 355 -14.32 -6.71 -3.75
C ALA A 355 -14.43 -5.97 -2.41
N ARG A 356 -13.30 -5.66 -1.79
CA ARG A 356 -13.22 -4.84 -0.56
C ARG A 356 -13.60 -3.38 -0.78
N THR A 357 -13.59 -2.90 -2.03
CA THR A 357 -13.88 -1.51 -2.37
C THR A 357 -15.38 -1.22 -2.42
N GLU A 358 -15.75 0.05 -2.20
CA GLU A 358 -17.13 0.53 -2.42
C GLU A 358 -17.38 0.94 -3.87
N THR A 359 -16.33 1.34 -4.60
CA THR A 359 -16.38 1.69 -6.02
C THR A 359 -15.62 0.66 -6.84
N GLY A 360 -15.99 0.56 -8.12
CA GLY A 360 -15.32 -0.21 -9.14
C GLY A 360 -14.27 0.57 -9.94
N LEU A 361 -13.91 1.79 -9.52
CA LEU A 361 -13.02 2.67 -10.29
C LEU A 361 -11.68 2.00 -10.65
N TRP A 362 -11.14 1.20 -9.73
CA TRP A 362 -9.89 0.45 -9.92
C TRP A 362 -9.92 -0.51 -11.11
N MET A 363 -11.10 -1.04 -11.49
CA MET A 363 -11.22 -1.98 -12.62
C MET A 363 -10.91 -1.32 -13.97
N TYR A 364 -11.08 0.00 -14.05
CA TYR A 364 -10.81 0.77 -15.25
C TYR A 364 -9.32 1.14 -15.40
N HIS A 365 -8.49 0.77 -14.43
CA HIS A 365 -7.03 0.83 -14.51
C HIS A 365 -6.40 -0.54 -14.74
N LEU A 366 -7.19 -1.60 -14.89
CA LEU A 366 -6.68 -2.93 -15.21
C LEU A 366 -6.03 -2.94 -16.59
N ASP A 367 -5.00 -3.77 -16.74
CA ASP A 367 -4.30 -4.00 -17.99
C ASP A 367 -4.21 -5.50 -18.33
N GLY A 368 -3.55 -5.81 -19.45
CA GLY A 368 -3.22 -7.17 -19.86
C GLY A 368 -4.40 -8.15 -19.78
N ARG A 369 -4.17 -9.29 -19.12
CA ARG A 369 -5.16 -10.36 -18.93
C ARG A 369 -6.39 -9.85 -18.17
N SER A 370 -6.20 -9.15 -17.06
CA SER A 370 -7.28 -8.70 -16.18
C SER A 370 -8.26 -7.80 -16.93
N ARG A 371 -7.75 -6.90 -17.78
CA ARG A 371 -8.58 -6.03 -18.62
C ARG A 371 -9.36 -6.83 -19.67
N THR A 372 -8.71 -7.77 -20.34
CA THR A 372 -9.35 -8.64 -21.33
C THR A 372 -10.50 -9.45 -20.72
N GLU A 373 -10.33 -9.98 -19.50
CA GLU A 373 -11.40 -10.66 -18.77
C GLU A 373 -12.51 -9.70 -18.33
N PHE A 374 -12.16 -8.50 -17.85
CA PHE A 374 -13.11 -7.51 -17.35
C PHE A 374 -14.17 -7.15 -18.40
N TRP A 375 -13.76 -6.91 -19.64
CA TRP A 375 -14.61 -6.42 -20.72
C TRP A 375 -14.84 -7.42 -21.86
N GLY A 376 -14.63 -8.72 -21.63
CA GLY A 376 -14.58 -9.70 -22.72
C GLY A 376 -15.86 -9.76 -23.57
N ASP A 377 -17.02 -9.77 -22.91
CA ASP A 377 -18.33 -9.67 -23.55
C ASP A 377 -19.28 -8.77 -22.74
N ARG A 378 -20.35 -8.29 -23.37
CA ARG A 378 -21.27 -7.34 -22.74
C ARG A 378 -21.96 -7.90 -21.50
N ALA A 379 -22.35 -9.18 -21.50
CA ALA A 379 -23.02 -9.80 -20.37
C ALA A 379 -22.05 -10.02 -19.21
N GLY A 380 -20.82 -10.47 -19.50
CA GLY A 380 -19.71 -10.54 -18.54
C GLY A 380 -19.41 -9.18 -17.93
N TYR A 381 -19.21 -8.16 -18.76
CA TYR A 381 -18.93 -6.79 -18.32
C TYR A 381 -19.97 -6.26 -17.32
N LEU A 382 -21.26 -6.39 -17.64
CA LEU A 382 -22.34 -5.91 -16.76
C LEU A 382 -22.40 -6.64 -15.41
N ARG A 383 -21.91 -7.88 -15.32
CA ARG A 383 -21.74 -8.57 -14.03
C ARG A 383 -20.47 -8.11 -13.32
N ASN A 384 -19.38 -7.95 -14.08
CA ASN A 384 -18.05 -7.64 -13.56
C ASN A 384 -17.98 -6.24 -12.94
N THR A 385 -18.71 -5.25 -13.46
CA THR A 385 -18.74 -3.87 -12.93
C THR A 385 -19.23 -3.77 -11.48
N GLU A 386 -19.90 -4.81 -10.97
CA GLU A 386 -20.30 -4.88 -9.57
C GLU A 386 -19.23 -5.51 -8.67
N ALA A 387 -18.21 -6.15 -9.24
CA ALA A 387 -17.10 -6.80 -8.54
C ALA A 387 -17.56 -7.71 -7.38
N GLN A 388 -18.59 -8.53 -7.63
CA GLN A 388 -19.18 -9.42 -6.63
C GLN A 388 -18.50 -10.79 -6.56
N HIS A 389 -17.93 -11.24 -7.68
CA HIS A 389 -17.28 -12.54 -7.84
C HIS A 389 -15.92 -12.33 -8.53
N VAL A 390 -14.94 -11.91 -7.75
CA VAL A 390 -13.64 -11.43 -8.25
C VAL A 390 -12.53 -11.97 -7.39
N TRP A 391 -11.40 -12.28 -8.02
CA TRP A 391 -10.11 -12.42 -7.35
C TRP A 391 -9.35 -11.12 -7.61
N PHE A 392 -8.73 -10.54 -6.59
CA PHE A 392 -7.99 -9.28 -6.67
C PHE A 392 -6.75 -9.32 -5.80
N GLY A 393 -5.57 -9.04 -6.36
CA GLY A 393 -4.30 -9.11 -5.62
C GLY A 393 -3.10 -8.95 -6.52
N VAL A 394 -1.96 -9.51 -6.10
CA VAL A 394 -0.70 -9.52 -6.86
C VAL A 394 -0.38 -10.93 -7.36
N GLY A 395 0.17 -11.04 -8.57
CA GLY A 395 0.58 -12.33 -9.12
C GLY A 395 1.96 -12.80 -8.64
N GLN A 396 2.75 -11.92 -8.02
CA GLN A 396 4.08 -12.22 -7.48
C GLN A 396 4.27 -11.33 -6.25
N ALA A 397 5.03 -11.81 -5.26
CA ALA A 397 5.25 -11.00 -4.06
C ALA A 397 5.95 -9.69 -4.42
N ARG A 398 5.54 -8.57 -3.82
CA ARG A 398 6.14 -7.25 -4.07
C ARG A 398 6.07 -6.37 -2.85
N VAL A 399 6.91 -5.35 -2.81
CA VAL A 399 6.89 -4.36 -1.72
C VAL A 399 6.13 -3.10 -2.12
N ALA A 400 5.46 -2.50 -1.14
CA ALA A 400 4.77 -1.22 -1.25
C ALA A 400 5.09 -0.34 -0.03
N GLU A 401 5.11 0.99 -0.22
CA GLU A 401 5.26 1.94 0.88
C GLU A 401 3.96 2.12 1.68
N VAL A 402 2.84 2.14 0.96
CA VAL A 402 1.50 2.36 1.52
C VAL A 402 0.53 1.37 0.86
N THR A 403 -0.31 0.73 1.67
CA THR A 403 -1.38 -0.15 1.18
C THR A 403 -2.76 0.44 1.42
N GLY A 404 -3.72 0.06 0.56
CA GLY A 404 -5.08 0.58 0.59
C GLY A 404 -6.09 -0.27 1.36
N PHE A 405 -5.67 -1.39 1.94
CA PHE A 405 -6.55 -2.29 2.68
C PHE A 405 -5.91 -2.73 3.99
N THR A 406 -6.74 -3.20 4.92
CA THR A 406 -6.33 -3.83 6.18
C THR A 406 -5.30 -4.95 5.94
N PRO A 407 -4.04 -4.81 6.42
CA PRO A 407 -3.04 -5.86 6.35
C PRO A 407 -3.43 -7.08 7.18
N PHE A 408 -2.92 -8.23 6.78
CA PHE A 408 -3.18 -9.49 7.46
C PHE A 408 -2.35 -9.68 8.72
N THR A 409 -1.04 -9.38 8.65
CA THR A 409 -0.13 -9.44 9.80
C THR A 409 0.64 -8.14 9.92
N LEU A 410 0.97 -7.75 11.15
CA LEU A 410 1.67 -6.52 11.48
C LEU A 410 2.77 -6.76 12.52
N ASP A 411 3.91 -6.11 12.35
CA ASP A 411 5.02 -6.07 13.30
C ASP A 411 4.92 -4.84 14.18
N ASN A 412 4.22 -4.99 15.31
CA ASN A 412 4.06 -3.96 16.34
C ASN A 412 5.12 -4.12 17.45
N SER A 413 6.31 -4.66 17.12
CA SER A 413 7.47 -4.69 18.03
C SER A 413 8.09 -3.31 18.24
N ALA A 414 7.99 -2.45 17.22
CA ALA A 414 8.19 -1.02 17.32
C ALA A 414 6.83 -0.30 17.28
N MET A 415 6.77 0.94 17.77
CA MET A 415 5.52 1.70 17.83
C MET A 415 4.91 1.92 16.45
N LEU A 416 3.80 1.23 16.17
CA LEU A 416 2.93 1.55 15.04
C LEU A 416 1.96 2.68 15.46
N PRO A 417 1.63 3.63 14.57
CA PRO A 417 0.74 4.75 14.88
C PRO A 417 -0.72 4.30 15.00
N CYS A 418 -1.55 5.06 15.70
CA CYS A 418 -3.01 4.91 15.62
C CYS A 418 -3.55 5.36 14.26
N THR A 419 -4.82 5.06 14.02
CA THR A 419 -5.62 5.62 12.94
C THR A 419 -6.86 6.34 13.46
N ASN A 420 -7.59 7.01 12.57
CA ASN A 420 -8.86 7.63 12.90
C ASN A 420 -9.86 6.53 13.36
N PRO A 421 -10.48 6.66 14.55
CA PRO A 421 -11.39 5.64 15.07
C PRO A 421 -12.67 5.48 14.26
N VAL A 422 -13.02 6.46 13.42
CA VAL A 422 -14.22 6.45 12.58
C VAL A 422 -13.94 6.79 11.12
N GLY A 423 -14.89 6.45 10.26
CA GLY A 423 -14.86 6.70 8.83
C GLY A 423 -14.09 5.62 8.07
N ARG A 424 -14.50 5.35 6.82
CA ARG A 424 -13.80 4.38 5.97
C ARG A 424 -12.46 4.90 5.48
N GLY A 425 -11.51 4.00 5.26
CA GLY A 425 -10.16 4.30 4.77
C GLY A 425 -9.15 4.46 5.90
N GLU A 426 -9.52 4.06 7.12
CA GLU A 426 -8.67 4.10 8.31
C GLU A 426 -7.42 3.22 8.17
N ASP A 427 -7.50 2.13 7.41
CA ASP A 427 -6.39 1.23 7.10
C ASP A 427 -5.35 1.91 6.20
N SER A 428 -5.81 2.63 5.18
CA SER A 428 -4.94 3.40 4.28
C SER A 428 -4.27 4.58 5.00
N LEU A 429 -5.00 5.25 5.91
CA LEU A 429 -4.43 6.30 6.77
C LEU A 429 -3.36 5.73 7.70
N TRP A 430 -3.64 4.60 8.36
CA TRP A 430 -2.67 3.90 9.20
C TRP A 430 -1.40 3.57 8.42
N SER A 431 -1.54 3.06 7.19
CA SER A 431 -0.40 2.66 6.37
C SER A 431 0.47 3.87 5.99
N ALA A 432 -0.14 5.00 5.63
CA ALA A 432 0.58 6.24 5.35
C ALA A 432 1.30 6.78 6.60
N LEU A 433 0.63 6.79 7.76
CA LEU A 433 1.23 7.20 9.03
C LEU A 433 2.40 6.29 9.42
N THR A 434 2.30 4.99 9.14
CA THR A 434 3.36 4.03 9.43
C THR A 434 4.62 4.34 8.62
N ARG A 435 4.46 4.58 7.31
CA ARG A 435 5.56 5.02 6.43
C ARG A 435 6.14 6.38 6.82
N TYR A 436 5.31 7.26 7.35
CA TYR A 436 5.73 8.56 7.86
C TYR A 436 6.63 8.42 9.10
N VAL A 437 6.23 7.60 10.09
CA VAL A 437 7.00 7.42 11.33
C VAL A 437 8.21 6.51 11.16
N HIS A 438 8.12 5.51 10.28
CA HIS A 438 9.18 4.55 9.98
C HIS A 438 9.57 4.69 8.51
N ALA A 439 10.64 5.44 8.25
CA ALA A 439 11.01 5.79 6.88
C ALA A 439 11.37 4.59 5.99
N ASP A 440 11.83 3.49 6.60
CA ASP A 440 12.27 2.28 5.90
C ASP A 440 11.27 1.13 6.09
N ALA A 441 10.05 1.43 6.54
CA ALA A 441 8.98 0.45 6.67
C ALA A 441 8.38 0.09 5.31
N LEU A 442 8.21 -1.21 5.09
CA LEU A 442 7.60 -1.77 3.89
C LEU A 442 6.39 -2.61 4.24
N VAL A 443 5.41 -2.61 3.34
CA VAL A 443 4.36 -3.63 3.28
C VAL A 443 4.76 -4.64 2.22
N LEU A 444 4.74 -5.93 2.57
CA LEU A 444 4.93 -7.02 1.61
C LEU A 444 3.55 -7.51 1.15
N GLU A 445 3.23 -7.29 -0.11
CA GLU A 445 2.04 -7.87 -0.75
C GLU A 445 2.38 -9.26 -1.25
N MET A 446 1.59 -10.25 -0.83
CA MET A 446 1.80 -11.65 -1.13
C MET A 446 0.70 -12.18 -2.07
N PRO A 447 0.99 -13.16 -2.94
CA PRO A 447 0.04 -13.66 -3.92
C PRO A 447 -1.11 -14.46 -3.29
N GLU A 448 -0.94 -14.98 -2.08
CA GLU A 448 -1.99 -15.65 -1.33
C GLU A 448 -3.19 -14.70 -1.10
N ALA A 449 -4.39 -15.24 -1.25
CA ALA A 449 -5.64 -14.49 -1.15
C ALA A 449 -6.58 -15.12 -0.13
N ILE A 450 -7.34 -14.28 0.56
CA ILE A 450 -8.36 -14.69 1.53
C ILE A 450 -9.77 -14.49 0.97
N ALA A 451 -10.72 -15.35 1.37
CA ALA A 451 -12.11 -15.14 0.99
C ALA A 451 -12.66 -13.90 1.70
N HIS A 452 -13.38 -13.06 0.97
CA HIS A 452 -14.11 -11.91 1.50
C HIS A 452 -15.55 -11.91 0.98
N VAL A 453 -16.51 -11.88 1.91
CA VAL A 453 -17.93 -12.14 1.64
C VAL A 453 -18.78 -11.03 2.23
N GLN A 454 -19.47 -10.29 1.38
CA GLN A 454 -20.39 -9.27 1.85
C GLN A 454 -21.72 -9.87 2.31
N GLU A 455 -22.32 -9.30 3.35
CA GLU A 455 -23.66 -9.67 3.84
C GLU A 455 -24.76 -9.43 2.81
N SER A 456 -24.52 -8.47 1.91
CA SER A 456 -25.43 -8.15 0.81
C SER A 456 -24.66 -7.69 -0.43
N PRO A 457 -25.22 -7.91 -1.63
CA PRO A 457 -24.64 -7.40 -2.87
C PRO A 457 -24.57 -5.87 -2.84
N ARG A 458 -23.42 -5.29 -3.19
CA ARG A 458 -23.25 -3.84 -3.37
C ARG A 458 -23.46 -3.45 -4.83
N LYS A 459 -24.14 -2.31 -5.06
CA LYS A 459 -24.26 -1.64 -6.35
C LYS A 459 -23.13 -0.64 -6.55
N ARG A 460 -21.97 -1.12 -7.00
CA ARG A 460 -20.75 -0.32 -7.17
C ARG A 460 -20.76 0.49 -8.45
N ALA A 461 -21.41 0.02 -9.51
CA ALA A 461 -21.34 0.67 -10.82
C ALA A 461 -21.90 2.11 -10.78
N ASP A 462 -23.00 2.32 -10.05
CA ASP A 462 -23.62 3.66 -9.92
C ASP A 462 -22.73 4.64 -9.18
N LEU A 463 -22.15 4.21 -8.06
CA LEU A 463 -21.20 5.04 -7.31
C LEU A 463 -19.94 5.33 -8.14
N THR A 464 -19.48 4.36 -8.94
CA THR A 464 -18.29 4.51 -9.80
C THR A 464 -18.49 5.57 -10.86
N ARG A 465 -19.67 5.64 -11.47
CA ARG A 465 -20.03 6.66 -12.48
C ARG A 465 -20.33 8.03 -11.90
N SER A 466 -20.42 8.16 -10.58
CA SER A 466 -20.59 9.45 -9.91
C SER A 466 -19.24 10.19 -9.76
N ALA A 467 -19.31 11.49 -9.51
CA ALA A 467 -18.10 12.27 -9.20
C ALA A 467 -17.44 11.74 -7.93
N TYR A 468 -16.12 11.65 -7.91
CA TYR A 468 -15.39 11.17 -6.76
C TYR A 468 -15.52 12.16 -5.58
N VAL A 469 -15.91 11.61 -4.43
CA VAL A 469 -16.06 12.32 -3.16
C VAL A 469 -15.22 11.59 -2.09
N PRO A 470 -13.94 11.95 -1.91
CA PRO A 470 -13.08 11.34 -0.90
C PRO A 470 -13.60 11.65 0.51
N ARG A 471 -13.37 10.73 1.44
CA ARG A 471 -13.65 10.91 2.88
C ARG A 471 -12.43 11.51 3.60
N VAL A 472 -12.64 11.92 4.85
CA VAL A 472 -11.60 12.49 5.72
C VAL A 472 -10.34 11.61 5.80
N ASN A 473 -10.49 10.28 5.92
CA ASN A 473 -9.32 9.40 6.01
C ASN A 473 -8.53 9.30 4.70
N HIS A 474 -9.19 9.44 3.54
CA HIS A 474 -8.50 9.55 2.25
C HIS A 474 -7.75 10.88 2.13
N PHE A 475 -8.38 11.98 2.56
CA PHE A 475 -7.73 13.28 2.63
C PHE A 475 -6.50 13.24 3.54
N LEU A 476 -6.63 12.71 4.76
CA LEU A 476 -5.52 12.61 5.71
C LEU A 476 -4.40 11.71 5.19
N ARG A 477 -4.73 10.56 4.56
CA ARG A 477 -3.73 9.70 3.91
C ARG A 477 -2.91 10.49 2.90
N ASP A 478 -3.57 11.19 1.97
CA ASP A 478 -2.90 11.96 0.92
C ASP A 478 -2.10 13.12 1.53
N TYR A 479 -2.62 13.75 2.58
CA TYR A 479 -1.96 14.82 3.31
C TYR A 479 -0.69 14.35 4.03
N VAL A 480 -0.72 13.16 4.65
CA VAL A 480 0.44 12.50 5.26
C VAL A 480 1.51 12.18 4.21
N GLN A 481 1.11 11.62 3.06
CA GLN A 481 2.05 11.25 1.99
C GLN A 481 2.83 12.45 1.46
N ARG A 482 2.21 13.63 1.36
CA ARG A 482 2.89 14.88 0.99
C ARG A 482 4.01 15.28 1.96
N GLN A 483 4.01 14.73 3.18
CA GLN A 483 5.05 15.00 4.17
C GLN A 483 6.21 14.00 4.15
N PHE A 484 6.16 12.98 3.29
CA PHE A 484 7.21 11.97 3.21
C PHE A 484 8.56 12.61 2.90
N GLY A 485 9.58 12.20 3.66
CA GLY A 485 10.95 12.69 3.49
C GLY A 485 11.22 14.12 3.96
N LEU A 486 10.20 14.93 4.30
CA LEU A 486 10.40 16.31 4.79
C LEU A 486 11.02 16.34 6.19
N PHE A 487 10.64 15.40 7.05
CA PHE A 487 11.14 15.32 8.43
C PHE A 487 12.17 14.22 8.59
N LYS A 488 13.26 14.53 9.30
CA LYS A 488 14.47 13.68 9.39
C LYS A 488 14.71 13.06 10.76
N ALA A 489 13.84 13.30 11.75
CA ALA A 489 13.99 12.74 13.10
C ALA A 489 14.06 11.20 13.04
N ALA A 490 14.91 10.58 13.87
CA ALA A 490 14.98 9.12 13.97
C ALA A 490 13.92 8.54 14.91
N ASP A 491 13.48 9.31 15.92
CA ASP A 491 12.43 8.89 16.86
C ASP A 491 11.04 8.98 16.23
N SER A 492 10.35 7.84 16.16
CA SER A 492 8.97 7.74 15.68
C SER A 492 7.98 8.59 16.48
N ALA A 493 8.18 8.72 17.80
CA ALA A 493 7.28 9.50 18.65
C ALA A 493 7.44 11.01 18.40
N GLN A 494 8.67 11.48 18.20
CA GLN A 494 8.94 12.85 17.77
C GLN A 494 8.31 13.17 16.41
N ARG A 495 8.38 12.24 15.44
CA ARG A 495 7.71 12.42 14.14
C ARG A 495 6.20 12.57 14.31
N LEU A 496 5.55 11.72 15.09
CA LEU A 496 4.11 11.83 15.33
C LEU A 496 3.71 13.16 15.95
N ARG A 497 4.43 13.62 16.98
CA ARG A 497 4.19 14.93 17.60
C ARG A 497 4.38 16.07 16.61
N LEU A 498 5.40 16.00 15.76
CA LEU A 498 5.61 17.00 14.72
C LEU A 498 4.47 17.03 13.71
N PHE A 499 3.96 15.87 13.30
CA PHE A 499 2.79 15.82 12.41
C PHE A 499 1.52 16.32 13.10
N ALA A 500 1.34 16.08 14.40
CA ALA A 500 0.24 16.67 15.16
C ALA A 500 0.25 18.21 15.09
N GLU A 501 1.43 18.84 15.20
CA GLU A 501 1.56 20.30 15.02
C GLU A 501 1.24 20.75 13.60
N VAL A 502 1.62 19.98 12.57
CA VAL A 502 1.24 20.26 11.17
C VAL A 502 -0.29 20.21 10.98
N LEU A 503 -0.96 19.23 11.59
CA LEU A 503 -2.43 19.15 11.56
C LEU A 503 -3.08 20.33 12.29
N ARG A 504 -2.51 20.76 13.43
CA ARG A 504 -2.99 21.91 14.19
C ARG A 504 -2.83 23.23 13.45
N ASP A 505 -1.74 23.39 12.71
CA ASP A 505 -1.54 24.57 11.86
C ASP A 505 -2.67 24.71 10.84
N LEU A 506 -2.97 23.64 10.08
CA LEU A 506 -4.09 23.67 9.13
C LEU A 506 -5.46 23.78 9.82
N ALA A 507 -5.64 23.18 11.00
CA ALA A 507 -6.88 23.32 11.77
C ALA A 507 -7.10 24.76 12.25
N GLY A 508 -6.02 25.44 12.65
CA GLY A 508 -5.99 26.81 13.15
C GLY A 508 -6.03 27.89 12.06
N ALA A 509 -5.84 27.51 10.79
CA ALA A 509 -5.89 28.43 9.66
C ALA A 509 -7.25 29.13 9.51
N SER A 510 -7.28 30.23 8.75
CA SER A 510 -8.52 30.98 8.52
C SER A 510 -9.58 30.11 7.83
N THR A 511 -10.87 30.48 7.95
CA THR A 511 -11.95 29.79 7.24
C THR A 511 -11.69 29.76 5.73
N GLY A 512 -11.20 30.87 5.17
CA GLY A 512 -10.88 30.98 3.75
C GLY A 512 -9.77 30.02 3.32
N ASP A 513 -8.70 29.93 4.10
CA ASP A 513 -7.55 29.06 3.78
C ASP A 513 -7.94 27.58 3.85
N ARG A 514 -8.75 27.17 4.85
CA ARG A 514 -9.26 25.79 4.93
C ARG A 514 -10.16 25.42 3.76
N VAL A 515 -11.04 26.34 3.34
CA VAL A 515 -11.89 26.14 2.15
C VAL A 515 -11.03 26.04 0.90
N ALA A 516 -10.04 26.92 0.74
CA ALA A 516 -9.13 26.91 -0.39
C ALA A 516 -8.35 25.59 -0.46
N HIS A 517 -7.83 25.12 0.67
CA HIS A 517 -7.10 23.86 0.77
C HIS A 517 -7.97 22.65 0.39
N LEU A 518 -9.22 22.58 0.86
CA LEU A 518 -10.15 21.53 0.46
C LEU A 518 -10.50 21.58 -1.02
N ARG A 519 -10.70 22.79 -1.59
CA ARG A 519 -10.94 22.97 -3.03
C ARG A 519 -9.75 22.47 -3.85
N GLU A 520 -8.54 22.84 -3.46
CA GLU A 520 -7.30 22.38 -4.11
C GLU A 520 -7.19 20.86 -4.06
N TYR A 521 -7.38 20.25 -2.89
CA TYR A 521 -7.34 18.80 -2.73
C TYR A 521 -8.35 18.08 -3.63
N LEU A 522 -9.62 18.49 -3.61
CA LEU A 522 -10.66 17.90 -4.44
C LEU A 522 -10.40 18.10 -5.94
N SER A 523 -9.81 19.23 -6.30
CA SER A 523 -9.44 19.53 -7.69
C SER A 523 -8.35 18.57 -8.17
N TYR A 524 -7.30 18.40 -7.37
CA TYR A 524 -6.24 17.43 -7.66
C TYR A 524 -6.78 16.01 -7.77
N ALA A 525 -7.55 15.55 -6.77
CA ALA A 525 -8.08 14.18 -6.75
C ALA A 525 -8.97 13.85 -7.95
N ARG A 526 -9.77 14.81 -8.44
CA ARG A 526 -10.64 14.61 -9.60
C ARG A 526 -9.89 14.77 -10.92
N ALA A 527 -8.98 15.73 -11.02
CA ALA A 527 -8.15 15.93 -12.21
C ALA A 527 -7.28 14.70 -12.48
N ASP A 528 -6.71 14.11 -11.43
CA ASP A 528 -5.92 12.88 -11.48
C ASP A 528 -6.74 11.66 -11.98
N ILE A 529 -8.00 11.54 -11.57
CA ILE A 529 -8.92 10.52 -12.13
C ILE A 529 -9.18 10.78 -13.62
N VAL A 530 -9.51 12.02 -13.99
CA VAL A 530 -9.78 12.40 -15.39
C VAL A 530 -8.58 12.09 -16.27
N ASP A 531 -7.39 12.54 -15.87
CA ASP A 531 -6.14 12.37 -16.60
C ASP A 531 -5.81 10.88 -16.82
N ARG A 532 -5.82 10.07 -15.75
CA ARG A 532 -5.53 8.63 -15.88
C ARG A 532 -6.52 7.91 -16.77
N LEU A 533 -7.81 8.21 -16.65
CA LEU A 533 -8.84 7.53 -17.44
C LEU A 533 -8.82 7.96 -18.91
N GLN A 534 -8.47 9.22 -19.21
CA GLN A 534 -8.25 9.67 -20.59
C GLN A 534 -7.08 8.94 -21.23
N HIS A 535 -5.94 8.85 -20.54
CA HIS A 535 -4.79 8.09 -21.03
C HIS A 535 -5.13 6.60 -21.24
N GLN A 536 -5.90 5.98 -20.34
CA GLN A 536 -6.35 4.58 -20.52
C GLN A 536 -7.29 4.42 -21.72
N LEU A 537 -8.20 5.36 -21.94
CA LEU A 537 -9.12 5.37 -23.08
C LEU A 537 -8.37 5.52 -24.40
N GLU A 538 -7.34 6.38 -24.45
CA GLU A 538 -6.49 6.58 -25.62
C GLU A 538 -5.62 5.35 -25.94
N ALA A 539 -5.08 4.70 -24.91
CA ALA A 539 -4.25 3.50 -25.07
C ALA A 539 -5.04 2.25 -25.47
N ALA A 540 -6.35 2.23 -25.21
CA ALA A 540 -7.21 1.07 -25.40
C ALA A 540 -7.95 1.08 -26.75
N THR A 541 -7.22 0.92 -27.86
CA THR A 541 -7.79 1.02 -29.23
C THR A 541 -8.89 -0.01 -29.53
N GLU A 542 -8.81 -1.19 -28.92
CA GLU A 542 -9.76 -2.31 -29.10
C GLU A 542 -10.87 -2.33 -28.04
N ALA A 543 -11.02 -1.27 -27.23
CA ALA A 543 -11.98 -1.27 -26.14
C ALA A 543 -13.43 -1.37 -26.64
N PRO A 544 -14.29 -2.21 -26.04
CA PRO A 544 -15.71 -2.27 -26.40
C PRO A 544 -16.46 -0.97 -26.09
N ILE A 545 -17.48 -0.65 -26.90
CA ILE A 545 -18.28 0.59 -26.77
C ILE A 545 -18.90 0.77 -25.38
N TYR A 546 -19.35 -0.32 -24.74
CA TYR A 546 -19.96 -0.26 -23.40
C TYR A 546 -18.96 0.13 -22.30
N TRP A 547 -17.70 -0.30 -22.40
CA TRP A 547 -16.65 0.11 -21.47
C TRP A 547 -16.25 1.57 -21.72
N GLN A 548 -16.10 1.95 -23.00
CA GLN A 548 -15.81 3.34 -23.37
C GLN A 548 -16.91 4.30 -22.88
N ALA A 549 -18.18 3.88 -22.92
CA ALA A 549 -19.31 4.67 -22.45
C ALA A 549 -19.22 4.94 -20.94
N ASP A 550 -18.95 3.91 -20.12
CA ASP A 550 -18.75 4.10 -18.69
C ASP A 550 -17.52 4.95 -18.39
N MET A 551 -16.42 4.77 -19.15
CA MET A 551 -15.22 5.61 -18.99
C MET A 551 -15.50 7.08 -19.24
N ARG A 552 -16.20 7.40 -20.33
CA ARG A 552 -16.62 8.76 -20.65
C ARG A 552 -17.57 9.31 -19.58
N ALA A 553 -18.50 8.51 -19.07
CA ALA A 553 -19.40 8.93 -18.00
C ALA A 553 -18.65 9.27 -16.71
N ILE A 554 -17.66 8.47 -16.32
CA ILE A 554 -16.83 8.73 -15.13
C ILE A 554 -16.01 10.00 -15.32
N VAL A 555 -15.37 10.18 -16.49
CA VAL A 555 -14.61 11.39 -16.83
C VAL A 555 -15.52 12.62 -16.79
N GLU A 556 -16.70 12.56 -17.42
CA GLU A 556 -17.66 13.66 -17.46
C GLU A 556 -18.16 14.04 -16.06
N ALA A 557 -18.50 13.06 -15.22
CA ALA A 557 -18.95 13.31 -13.86
C ALA A 557 -17.90 14.05 -13.03
N ASN A 558 -16.63 13.64 -13.12
CA ASN A 558 -15.53 14.27 -12.41
C ASN A 558 -15.17 15.65 -12.99
N ALA A 559 -15.16 15.79 -14.32
CA ALA A 559 -14.94 17.07 -14.99
C ALA A 559 -16.02 18.10 -14.65
N LYS A 560 -17.29 17.69 -14.64
CA LYS A 560 -18.40 18.55 -14.21
C LYS A 560 -18.25 18.99 -12.75
N ALA A 561 -17.81 18.10 -11.88
CA ALA A 561 -17.57 18.41 -10.47
C ALA A 561 -16.35 19.31 -10.23
N LEU A 562 -15.37 19.34 -11.15
CA LEU A 562 -14.26 20.31 -11.12
C LEU A 562 -14.73 21.74 -11.40
N LEU A 563 -15.68 21.90 -12.32
CA LEU A 563 -16.22 23.20 -12.73
C LEU A 563 -17.36 23.70 -11.82
N ALA A 564 -17.89 22.81 -10.98
CA ALA A 564 -18.99 23.13 -10.08
C ALA A 564 -18.53 24.11 -8.98
N LYS A 565 -19.29 25.19 -8.79
CA LYS A 565 -19.08 26.17 -7.70
C LYS A 565 -19.75 25.72 -6.39
N THR A 566 -19.69 24.42 -6.09
CA THR A 566 -20.25 23.87 -4.86
C THR A 566 -19.24 23.96 -3.71
N PRO A 567 -19.69 23.82 -2.45
CA PRO A 567 -18.79 23.69 -1.31
C PRO A 567 -17.83 22.49 -1.44
N PRO A 568 -16.58 22.60 -0.98
CA PRO A 568 -15.57 21.56 -1.12
C PRO A 568 -15.75 20.45 -0.08
N ARG A 569 -16.90 19.79 -0.14
CA ARG A 569 -17.35 18.79 0.82
C ARG A 569 -16.62 17.46 0.66
N LEU A 570 -16.17 16.88 1.77
CA LEU A 570 -15.70 15.50 1.87
C LEU A 570 -16.86 14.53 2.13
N GLY A 571 -16.66 13.24 1.84
CA GLY A 571 -17.64 12.19 2.10
C GLY A 571 -17.98 12.07 3.59
N ASP A 572 -19.19 11.60 3.88
CA ASP A 572 -19.80 11.49 5.22
C ASP A 572 -20.05 12.83 5.95
N TRP A 573 -19.81 13.97 5.29
CA TRP A 573 -20.29 15.29 5.73
C TRP A 573 -21.69 15.55 5.18
N ALA A 574 -22.47 16.36 5.90
CA ALA A 574 -23.85 16.71 5.53
C ALA A 574 -23.94 17.26 4.11
N GLU A 575 -24.95 16.85 3.33
CA GLU A 575 -25.04 17.20 1.90
C GLU A 575 -25.26 18.70 1.66
N ASP A 576 -25.92 19.37 2.60
CA ASP A 576 -26.24 20.79 2.61
C ASP A 576 -25.18 21.66 3.30
N ILE A 577 -24.02 21.09 3.67
CA ILE A 577 -22.94 21.82 4.33
C ILE A 577 -22.38 22.92 3.42
N ASP A 578 -22.28 24.14 3.94
CA ASP A 578 -21.70 25.28 3.24
C ASP A 578 -20.17 25.35 3.40
N ASP A 579 -19.54 26.36 2.80
CA ASP A 579 -18.08 26.57 2.86
C ASP A 579 -17.59 26.73 4.31
N ALA A 580 -18.32 27.49 5.13
CA ALA A 580 -17.97 27.70 6.54
C ALA A 580 -18.11 26.41 7.36
N GLY A 581 -19.15 25.62 7.10
CA GLY A 581 -19.36 24.30 7.67
C GLY A 581 -18.25 23.33 7.29
N CYS A 582 -17.82 23.31 6.02
CA CYS A 582 -16.68 22.51 5.56
C CYS A 582 -15.39 22.86 6.31
N ALA A 583 -15.10 24.16 6.47
CA ALA A 583 -13.93 24.61 7.22
C ALA A 583 -13.98 24.20 8.70
N LYS A 584 -15.15 24.31 9.33
CA LYS A 584 -15.37 23.90 10.71
C LYS A 584 -15.22 22.39 10.88
N ALA A 585 -15.80 21.62 9.97
CA ALA A 585 -15.68 20.16 9.95
C ALA A 585 -14.20 19.75 9.83
N LEU A 586 -13.48 20.30 8.84
CA LEU A 586 -12.05 20.02 8.66
C LEU A 586 -11.25 20.32 9.93
N ALA A 587 -11.42 21.49 10.54
CA ALA A 587 -10.68 21.82 11.76
C ALA A 587 -10.97 20.84 12.92
N GLY A 588 -12.20 20.38 13.06
CA GLY A 588 -12.56 19.36 14.06
C GLY A 588 -11.88 18.02 13.80
N GLU A 589 -11.90 17.54 12.55
CA GLU A 589 -11.23 16.29 12.15
C GLU A 589 -9.71 16.36 12.37
N LEU A 590 -9.09 17.48 11.98
CA LEU A 590 -7.64 17.69 12.13
C LEU A 590 -7.23 17.80 13.60
N SER A 591 -7.97 18.55 14.42
CA SER A 591 -7.68 18.68 15.84
C SER A 591 -7.81 17.35 16.57
N GLY A 592 -8.87 16.59 16.28
CA GLY A 592 -9.07 15.26 16.87
C GLY A 592 -7.96 14.28 16.50
N MET A 593 -7.52 14.28 15.24
CA MET A 593 -6.40 13.44 14.81
C MET A 593 -5.06 13.92 15.41
N ALA A 594 -4.83 15.24 15.52
CA ALA A 594 -3.63 15.79 16.15
C ALA A 594 -3.51 15.35 17.62
N ASP A 595 -4.59 15.46 18.39
CA ASP A 595 -4.63 15.04 19.80
C ASP A 595 -4.37 13.54 19.95
N ALA A 596 -4.94 12.72 19.04
CA ALA A 596 -4.66 11.30 19.00
C ALA A 596 -3.16 11.02 18.79
N LEU A 597 -2.54 11.66 17.79
CA LEU A 597 -1.14 11.45 17.45
C LEU A 597 -0.17 11.95 18.51
N GLU A 598 -0.48 13.05 19.19
CA GLU A 598 0.35 13.58 20.29
C GLU A 598 0.41 12.60 21.45
N HIS A 599 -0.74 12.04 21.84
CA HIS A 599 -0.86 11.20 23.03
C HIS A 599 -0.60 9.72 22.77
N TRP A 600 -0.66 9.26 21.52
CA TRP A 600 -0.47 7.87 21.15
C TRP A 600 0.84 7.24 21.65
N PRO A 601 2.02 7.90 21.55
CA PRO A 601 3.26 7.32 22.03
C PRO A 601 3.25 6.91 23.50
N ALA A 602 2.62 7.73 24.37
CA ALA A 602 2.53 7.43 25.79
C ALA A 602 1.59 6.23 26.07
N LEU A 603 0.48 6.15 25.32
CA LEU A 603 -0.46 5.02 25.40
C LEU A 603 0.21 3.72 24.94
N TRP A 604 0.90 3.75 23.79
CA TRP A 604 1.59 2.59 23.25
C TRP A 604 2.72 2.12 24.17
N GLN A 605 3.53 3.05 24.69
CA GLN A 605 4.62 2.73 25.61
C GLN A 605 4.11 2.03 26.87
N TYR A 606 3.08 2.59 27.52
CA TYR A 606 2.46 1.93 28.68
C TYR A 606 1.91 0.55 28.31
N ALA A 607 1.27 0.41 27.15
CA ALA A 607 0.73 -0.87 26.71
C ALA A 607 1.82 -1.93 26.47
N SER A 608 2.95 -1.52 25.89
CA SER A 608 4.13 -2.35 25.68
C SER A 608 4.71 -2.84 27.02
N GLU A 609 4.83 -1.95 28.01
CA GLU A 609 5.32 -2.28 29.36
C GLU A 609 4.39 -3.25 30.10
N GLN A 610 3.07 -3.13 29.92
CA GLN A 610 2.12 -4.07 30.49
C GLN A 610 2.16 -5.44 29.80
N GLY A 611 2.44 -5.45 28.49
CA GLY A 611 2.55 -6.67 27.69
C GLY A 611 1.31 -7.56 27.86
N GLU A 612 1.51 -8.82 28.24
CA GLU A 612 0.44 -9.81 28.39
C GLU A 612 -0.60 -9.46 29.48
N LYS A 613 -0.22 -8.63 30.46
CA LYS A 613 -1.09 -8.25 31.57
C LYS A 613 -2.32 -7.48 31.12
N LEU A 614 -2.27 -6.79 29.98
CA LEU A 614 -3.43 -6.10 29.43
C LEU A 614 -4.52 -7.06 28.99
N LEU A 615 -4.16 -8.23 28.44
CA LEU A 615 -5.12 -9.23 27.98
C LEU A 615 -5.49 -10.24 29.06
N SER A 616 -4.60 -10.55 30.01
CA SER A 616 -4.86 -11.54 31.05
C SER A 616 -5.74 -11.00 32.19
N ALA A 617 -5.84 -9.68 32.32
CA ALA A 617 -6.58 -9.01 33.39
C ALA A 617 -7.96 -8.50 32.93
N LEU A 618 -8.57 -9.16 31.94
CA LEU A 618 -9.86 -8.84 31.35
C LEU A 618 -10.99 -9.71 31.91
#